data_AF-A0A7J7GQT9-F1
#
_entry.id   AF-A0A7J7GQT9-F1
#
_cell.length_a   1.000
_cell.length_b   1.000
_cell.length_c   1.000
_cell.angle_alpha   90.00
_cell.angle_beta   90.00
_cell.angle_gamma   90.00
#
_symmetry.space_group_name_H-M   'P 1'
#
loop_
_entity.id
_entity.type
_entity.pdbx_description
1 polymer ?
#
loop_
_entity_poly.entity_id
_entity_poly.type
_entity_poly.pdbx_seq_one_letter_code
_entity_poly.pdbx_strand_id
1 'polypeptide(L)'
;MDLTSEWYFRTFMDIGEFGFGHSVDSLMPLIDCPSNAAYMDGYMAGADGQAQQVARAICIFERYSGDVAWRHTEIGVPGQVLTSRETEVSLVVRMVATVGNYDCILDWEFKQSGKFDRVARDEATSYAHNGPKTEGVYGTFVAHNTIAIHHNHFLTYYLDLDIDGTNNSFVRSKLKAARTVEIKPSTPRKSYWTVVRETVESEAKARTRLGLEPAELSIVNPNKMTKLGNQVGYRLITGQPATSILSDDDYPQIRAAYTKYQLWLTLMTGWRGGLVGFMSTGAMATMAWPFGARGGTHASIFAGLSDNVFYAAL
;
A
#
# COMPACT_ATOMS: atom_id res chain seq x y z
N MET A 1 5.21 -7.23 -20.03
CA MET A 1 4.67 -8.55 -20.43
C MET A 1 5.01 -8.93 -21.87
N ASP A 2 6.00 -8.30 -22.49
CA ASP A 2 6.44 -8.61 -23.85
C ASP A 2 7.60 -9.60 -23.80
N LEU A 3 7.46 -10.71 -24.53
CA LEU A 3 8.41 -11.84 -24.49
C LEU A 3 9.54 -11.73 -25.51
N THR A 4 9.54 -10.69 -26.35
CA THR A 4 10.57 -10.47 -27.35
C THR A 4 11.90 -10.04 -26.72
N SER A 5 13.00 -10.17 -27.48
CA SER A 5 14.34 -9.75 -27.05
C SER A 5 14.41 -8.28 -26.62
N GLU A 6 13.50 -7.44 -27.11
CA GLU A 6 13.43 -6.01 -26.81
C GLU A 6 12.92 -5.70 -25.40
N TRP A 7 12.10 -6.58 -24.82
CA TRP A 7 11.34 -6.28 -23.59
C TRP A 7 11.35 -7.36 -22.51
N TYR A 8 11.70 -8.61 -22.81
CA TYR A 8 11.54 -9.72 -21.84
C TYR A 8 12.28 -9.49 -20.50
N PHE A 9 13.36 -8.72 -20.50
CA PHE A 9 14.17 -8.42 -19.33
C PHE A 9 13.67 -7.22 -18.50
N ARG A 10 12.72 -6.43 -19.02
CA ARG A 10 12.24 -5.19 -18.39
C ARG A 10 11.27 -5.48 -17.26
N THR A 11 11.82 -5.65 -16.06
CA THR A 11 11.11 -5.91 -14.80
C THR A 11 11.77 -5.15 -13.66
N PHE A 12 11.59 -3.83 -13.67
CA PHE A 12 12.33 -2.92 -12.81
C PHE A 12 11.99 -3.10 -11.32
N MET A 13 13.03 -2.95 -10.51
CA MET A 13 12.94 -2.91 -9.04
C MET A 13 13.44 -1.55 -8.56
N ASP A 14 12.64 -0.51 -8.80
CA ASP A 14 13.03 0.91 -8.73
C ASP A 14 13.89 1.27 -7.53
N ILE A 15 13.37 0.97 -6.34
CA ILE A 15 14.01 1.29 -5.07
C ILE A 15 15.35 0.55 -4.92
N GLY A 16 15.44 -0.70 -5.39
CA GLY A 16 16.61 -1.57 -5.24
C GLY A 16 17.61 -1.51 -6.40
N GLU A 17 17.23 -0.96 -7.56
CA GLU A 17 18.06 -0.85 -8.77
C GLU A 17 18.50 0.58 -9.05
N PHE A 18 17.63 1.56 -8.81
CA PHE A 18 17.88 2.97 -9.12
C PHE A 18 17.95 3.85 -7.86
N GLY A 19 17.31 3.42 -6.78
CA GLY A 19 17.31 4.12 -5.51
C GLY A 19 16.32 5.28 -5.51
N PHE A 20 15.18 5.09 -4.83
CA PHE A 20 14.08 6.05 -4.94
C PHE A 20 14.41 7.45 -4.41
N GLY A 21 15.30 7.54 -3.43
CA GLY A 21 15.84 8.82 -2.96
C GLY A 21 16.67 9.55 -4.04
N HIS A 22 17.46 8.82 -4.84
CA HIS A 22 18.22 9.40 -5.95
C HIS A 22 17.32 9.87 -7.10
N SER A 23 16.14 9.27 -7.22
CA SER A 23 15.12 9.64 -8.20
C SER A 23 14.22 10.80 -7.75
N VAL A 24 14.44 11.40 -6.57
CA VAL A 24 13.60 12.50 -6.08
C VAL A 24 13.81 13.77 -6.89
N ASP A 25 12.68 14.42 -7.23
CA ASP A 25 12.67 15.69 -7.93
C ASP A 25 12.52 16.91 -7.02
N SER A 26 12.96 18.05 -7.54
CA SER A 26 12.74 19.35 -6.89
C SER A 26 11.31 19.82 -7.12
N LEU A 27 10.48 19.79 -6.08
CA LEU A 27 9.06 20.12 -6.18
C LEU A 27 8.84 21.58 -6.60
N MET A 28 7.96 21.79 -7.58
CA MET A 28 7.58 23.07 -8.13
C MET A 28 6.42 23.70 -7.32
N PRO A 29 6.61 24.87 -6.70
CA PRO A 29 5.54 25.55 -5.99
C PRO A 29 4.33 25.85 -6.85
N LEU A 30 3.14 25.68 -6.27
CA LEU A 30 1.82 25.89 -6.89
C LEU A 30 1.44 24.89 -7.99
N ILE A 31 2.37 24.00 -8.38
CA ILE A 31 2.10 22.87 -9.29
C ILE A 31 2.06 21.58 -8.48
N ASP A 32 3.19 21.20 -7.88
CA ASP A 32 3.30 19.95 -7.12
C ASP A 32 2.74 20.10 -5.70
N CYS A 33 2.83 21.30 -5.13
CA CYS A 33 2.40 21.58 -3.76
C CYS A 33 1.68 22.92 -3.65
N PRO A 34 0.68 23.05 -2.75
CA PRO A 34 -0.11 24.26 -2.61
C PRO A 34 0.69 25.42 -1.97
N SER A 35 0.11 26.62 -2.04
CA SER A 35 0.74 27.86 -1.54
C SER A 35 1.09 27.86 -0.05
N ASN A 36 0.39 27.06 0.76
CA ASN A 36 0.63 26.91 2.20
C ASN A 36 1.66 25.81 2.53
N ALA A 37 2.39 25.29 1.53
CA ALA A 37 3.38 24.26 1.75
C ALA A 37 4.68 24.81 2.35
N ALA A 38 5.18 24.12 3.37
CA ALA A 38 6.56 24.20 3.80
C ALA A 38 7.41 23.19 3.01
N TYR A 39 8.65 23.54 2.70
CA TYR A 39 9.55 22.69 1.92
C TYR A 39 10.75 22.26 2.75
N MET A 40 11.24 21.06 2.46
CA MET A 40 12.48 20.53 3.00
C MET A 40 13.37 20.07 1.85
N ASP A 41 14.66 20.40 1.95
CA ASP A 41 15.67 19.93 1.00
C ASP A 41 16.11 18.50 1.37
N GLY A 42 16.43 17.71 0.36
CA GLY A 42 16.99 16.37 0.49
C GLY A 42 18.49 16.38 0.22
N TYR A 43 19.21 15.41 0.78
CA TYR A 43 20.63 15.20 0.51
C TYR A 43 20.89 13.72 0.27
N MET A 44 21.47 13.40 -0.89
CA MET A 44 21.84 12.04 -1.28
C MET A 44 23.35 11.94 -1.51
N ALA A 45 23.92 10.75 -1.38
CA ALA A 45 25.35 10.55 -1.59
C ALA A 45 25.66 10.39 -3.09
N GLY A 46 26.46 11.29 -3.66
CA GLY A 46 26.97 11.17 -5.02
C GLY A 46 27.85 9.94 -5.23
N ALA A 47 28.12 9.61 -6.49
CA ALA A 47 29.00 8.49 -6.85
C ALA A 47 30.44 8.66 -6.32
N ASP A 48 30.86 9.90 -6.06
CA ASP A 48 32.11 10.29 -5.43
C ASP A 48 32.04 10.36 -3.89
N GLY A 49 30.90 9.99 -3.32
CA GLY A 49 30.61 10.06 -1.88
C GLY A 49 30.27 11.46 -1.37
N GLN A 50 30.22 12.48 -2.23
CA GLN A 50 29.90 13.85 -1.82
C GLN A 50 28.38 14.03 -1.67
N ALA A 51 27.96 14.87 -0.73
CA ALA A 51 26.54 15.17 -0.55
C ALA A 51 26.00 15.98 -1.75
N GLN A 52 24.93 15.49 -2.37
CA GLN A 52 24.19 16.15 -3.44
C GLN A 52 22.86 16.63 -2.89
N GLN A 53 22.65 17.95 -2.90
CA GLN A 53 21.41 18.56 -2.46
C GLN A 53 20.35 18.51 -3.55
N VAL A 54 19.13 18.17 -3.18
CA VAL A 54 17.91 18.36 -3.99
C VAL A 54 17.02 19.35 -3.26
N ALA A 55 16.90 20.55 -3.82
CA ALA A 55 16.10 21.60 -3.22
C ALA A 55 14.61 21.25 -3.28
N ARG A 56 13.85 21.51 -2.20
CA ARG A 56 12.41 21.23 -2.13
C ARG A 56 12.06 19.77 -2.46
N ALA A 57 12.87 18.83 -2.00
CA ALA A 57 12.65 17.38 -2.18
C ALA A 57 11.34 16.88 -1.55
N ILE A 58 10.92 17.51 -0.44
CA ILE A 58 9.70 17.18 0.28
C ILE A 58 8.90 18.47 0.49
N CYS A 59 7.57 18.38 0.38
CA CYS A 59 6.68 19.43 0.82
C CYS A 59 5.68 18.92 1.86
N ILE A 60 5.37 19.77 2.83
CA ILE A 60 4.48 19.49 3.96
C ILE A 60 3.41 20.58 3.99
N PHE A 61 2.14 20.20 3.92
CA PHE A 61 1.04 21.16 3.85
C PHE A 61 -0.25 20.64 4.47
N GLU A 62 -1.11 21.57 4.88
CA GLU A 62 -2.49 21.26 5.23
C GLU A 62 -3.35 21.19 3.97
N ARG A 63 -4.12 20.13 3.82
CA ARG A 63 -5.06 19.92 2.71
C ARG A 63 -6.47 20.26 3.18
N TYR A 64 -7.11 21.15 2.43
CA TYR A 64 -8.50 21.58 2.58
C TYR A 64 -9.31 21.05 1.38
N SER A 65 -9.61 19.75 1.36
CA SER A 65 -10.30 19.08 0.24
C SER A 65 -11.81 19.34 0.20
N GLY A 66 -12.38 19.95 1.24
CA GLY A 66 -13.82 20.06 1.41
C GLY A 66 -14.47 18.79 1.96
N ASP A 67 -13.68 17.81 2.39
CA ASP A 67 -14.17 16.61 3.04
C ASP A 67 -14.80 16.92 4.40
N VAL A 68 -15.78 16.09 4.79
CA VAL A 68 -16.51 16.23 6.04
C VAL A 68 -15.92 15.26 7.07
N ALA A 69 -15.36 15.77 8.16
CA ALA A 69 -14.83 14.94 9.24
C ALA A 69 -15.94 14.13 9.92
N TRP A 70 -17.05 14.80 10.22
CA TRP A 70 -18.29 14.17 10.65
C TRP A 70 -19.46 15.12 10.49
N ARG A 71 -20.68 14.57 10.37
CA ARG A 71 -21.91 15.36 10.36
C ARG A 71 -23.08 14.57 10.90
N HIS A 72 -24.04 15.27 11.46
CA HIS A 72 -25.31 14.72 11.90
C HIS A 72 -26.43 15.76 11.78
N THR A 73 -27.62 15.28 11.42
CA THR A 73 -28.85 16.08 11.41
C THR A 73 -29.93 15.23 12.08
N GLU A 74 -30.40 15.68 13.24
CA GLU A 74 -31.47 15.04 14.02
C GLU A 74 -32.79 15.78 13.78
N ILE A 75 -33.82 15.01 13.41
CA ILE A 75 -35.18 15.51 13.10
C ILE A 75 -36.27 14.78 13.90
N GLY A 76 -35.89 13.77 14.68
CA GLY A 76 -36.78 12.97 15.51
C GLY A 76 -37.13 13.64 16.84
N VAL A 77 -36.49 14.76 17.19
CA VAL A 77 -36.86 15.57 18.36
C VAL A 77 -38.04 16.47 17.96
N PRO A 78 -39.25 16.27 18.54
CA PRO A 78 -40.42 17.03 18.13
C PRO A 78 -40.20 18.54 18.25
N GLY A 79 -40.49 19.26 17.16
CA GLY A 79 -40.34 20.71 17.10
C GLY A 79 -38.90 21.22 17.00
N GLN A 80 -37.90 20.35 16.81
CA GLN A 80 -36.50 20.75 16.70
C GLN A 80 -35.82 20.13 15.48
N VAL A 81 -34.91 20.90 14.88
CA VAL A 81 -33.95 20.41 13.89
C VAL A 81 -32.56 20.72 14.43
N LEU A 82 -31.83 19.70 14.85
CA LEU A 82 -30.49 19.86 15.42
C LEU A 82 -29.47 19.42 14.37
N THR A 83 -28.54 20.30 14.01
CA THR A 83 -27.50 20.01 13.01
C THR A 83 -26.13 20.29 13.58
N SER A 84 -25.20 19.36 13.37
CA SER A 84 -23.79 19.52 13.73
C SER A 84 -22.90 18.93 12.63
N ARG A 85 -21.79 19.60 12.33
CA ARG A 85 -20.86 19.22 11.26
C ARG A 85 -19.48 19.78 11.54
N GLU A 86 -18.47 19.05 11.09
CA GLU A 86 -17.08 19.45 11.18
C GLU A 86 -16.38 19.18 9.85
N THR A 87 -15.52 20.09 9.43
CA THR A 87 -14.71 19.95 8.20
C THR A 87 -13.47 19.14 8.52
N GLU A 88 -13.05 18.27 7.60
CA GLU A 88 -11.77 17.58 7.73
C GLU A 88 -10.65 18.46 7.17
N VAL A 89 -9.58 18.60 7.95
CA VAL A 89 -8.30 19.14 7.51
C VAL A 89 -7.25 18.06 7.77
N SER A 90 -6.46 17.73 6.75
CA SER A 90 -5.41 16.72 6.84
C SER A 90 -4.03 17.31 6.61
N LEU A 91 -3.02 16.73 7.26
CA LEU A 91 -1.62 17.08 7.03
C LEU A 91 -1.05 16.12 6.00
N VAL A 92 -0.48 16.64 4.91
CA VAL A 92 0.11 15.85 3.83
C VAL A 92 1.62 16.08 3.82
N VAL A 93 2.38 14.99 3.77
CA VAL A 93 3.81 14.98 3.47
C VAL A 93 3.98 14.33 2.10
N ARG A 94 4.46 15.11 1.13
CA ARG A 94 4.59 14.70 -0.27
C ARG A 94 6.04 14.66 -0.72
N MET A 95 6.36 13.64 -1.50
CA MET A 95 7.58 13.50 -2.29
C MET A 95 7.19 13.07 -3.71
N VAL A 96 7.94 13.51 -4.71
CA VAL A 96 7.82 13.01 -6.09
C VAL A 96 9.14 12.41 -6.51
N ALA A 97 9.10 11.22 -7.11
CA ALA A 97 10.29 10.57 -7.63
C ALA A 97 10.04 10.07 -9.04
N THR A 98 10.98 10.35 -9.95
CA THR A 98 10.84 10.03 -11.37
C THR A 98 11.87 9.00 -11.78
N VAL A 99 11.39 7.87 -12.30
CA VAL A 99 12.22 6.75 -12.73
C VAL A 99 12.02 6.52 -14.21
N GLY A 100 12.91 7.11 -15.01
CA GLY A 100 12.83 7.01 -16.46
C GLY A 100 11.60 7.73 -17.02
N ASN A 101 10.54 6.99 -17.30
CA ASN A 101 9.38 7.48 -18.04
C ASN A 101 8.10 7.65 -17.20
N TYR A 102 8.16 7.42 -15.88
CA TYR A 102 7.05 7.66 -14.97
C TYR A 102 7.45 8.41 -13.71
N ASP A 103 6.50 9.17 -13.21
CA ASP A 103 6.57 9.99 -12.00
C ASP A 103 5.73 9.35 -10.90
N CYS A 104 6.33 9.07 -9.75
CA CYS A 104 5.66 8.53 -8.56
C CYS A 104 5.39 9.64 -7.55
N ILE A 105 4.12 10.07 -7.41
CA ILE A 105 3.70 11.00 -6.36
C ILE A 105 3.35 10.21 -5.10
N LEU A 106 4.14 10.39 -4.03
CA LEU A 106 3.97 9.70 -2.75
C LEU A 106 3.43 10.67 -1.70
N ASP A 107 2.18 10.46 -1.30
CA ASP A 107 1.55 11.19 -0.19
C ASP A 107 1.43 10.30 1.05
N TRP A 108 1.89 10.85 2.17
CA TRP A 108 1.47 10.44 3.51
C TRP A 108 0.49 11.46 4.05
N GLU A 109 -0.76 11.05 4.25
CA GLU A 109 -1.83 11.92 4.72
C GLU A 109 -2.25 11.53 6.14
N PHE A 110 -2.21 12.49 7.07
CA PHE A 110 -2.57 12.30 8.47
C PHE A 110 -3.83 13.09 8.78
N LYS A 111 -4.80 12.43 9.42
CA LYS A 111 -6.11 13.01 9.75
C LYS A 111 -6.29 13.14 11.25
N GLN A 112 -7.03 14.17 11.67
CA GLN A 112 -7.33 14.41 13.09
C GLN A 112 -8.13 13.27 13.74
N SER A 113 -8.88 12.50 12.93
CA SER A 113 -9.57 11.29 13.36
C SER A 113 -8.64 10.14 13.79
N GLY A 114 -7.33 10.29 13.60
CA GLY A 114 -6.32 9.25 13.85
C GLY A 114 -6.08 8.33 12.67
N LYS A 115 -6.82 8.51 11.56
CA LYS A 115 -6.58 7.82 10.28
C LYS A 115 -5.30 8.36 9.64
N PHE A 116 -4.50 7.47 9.06
CA PHE A 116 -3.46 7.84 8.12
C PHE A 116 -3.67 7.10 6.80
N ASP A 117 -3.48 7.80 5.69
CA ASP A 117 -3.63 7.28 4.34
C ASP A 117 -2.29 7.35 3.60
N ARG A 118 -2.10 6.42 2.66
CA ARG A 118 -0.95 6.32 1.77
C ARG A 118 -1.48 6.36 0.35
N VAL A 119 -0.99 7.29 -0.45
CA VAL A 119 -1.35 7.35 -1.87
C VAL A 119 -0.06 7.38 -2.68
N ALA A 120 0.09 6.41 -3.57
CA ALA A 120 1.02 6.49 -4.67
C ALA A 120 0.23 6.78 -5.94
N ARG A 121 0.75 7.64 -6.81
CA ARG A 121 0.20 7.83 -8.16
C ARG A 121 1.37 7.75 -9.11
N ASP A 122 1.23 6.91 -10.12
CA ASP A 122 2.20 6.81 -11.19
C ASP A 122 1.63 7.53 -12.40
N GLU A 123 2.33 8.53 -12.92
CA GLU A 123 2.00 9.16 -14.19
C GLU A 123 3.04 8.75 -15.21
N ALA A 124 2.63 8.16 -16.33
CA ALA A 124 3.55 7.63 -17.33
C ALA A 124 3.49 8.40 -18.64
N THR A 125 4.64 8.56 -19.28
CA THR A 125 4.77 9.06 -20.65
C THR A 125 4.81 7.90 -21.66
N SER A 126 4.26 8.14 -22.86
CA SER A 126 4.11 7.11 -23.91
C SER A 126 5.46 6.66 -24.48
N TYR A 127 5.64 5.36 -24.73
CA TYR A 127 6.78 4.83 -25.48
C TYR A 127 6.34 4.32 -26.86
N ALA A 128 6.98 4.79 -27.93
CA ALA A 128 6.68 4.36 -29.30
C ALA A 128 7.33 3.02 -29.64
N HIS A 129 6.54 2.10 -30.18
CA HIS A 129 7.02 0.86 -30.77
C HIS A 129 6.62 0.79 -32.24
N ASN A 130 7.60 0.93 -33.12
CA ASN A 130 7.42 0.88 -34.57
C ASN A 130 7.35 -0.59 -35.06
N GLY A 131 6.22 -1.25 -34.81
CA GLY A 131 5.93 -2.60 -35.31
C GLY A 131 4.70 -2.61 -36.22
N PRO A 132 4.66 -3.46 -37.28
CA PRO A 132 3.48 -3.61 -38.11
C PRO A 132 2.26 -4.11 -37.29
N LYS A 133 1.04 -3.75 -37.71
CA LYS A 133 -0.21 -4.27 -37.12
C LYS A 133 -0.36 -5.75 -37.47
N THR A 134 0.23 -6.63 -36.66
CA THR A 134 0.04 -8.09 -36.76
C THR A 134 -0.54 -8.64 -35.46
N GLU A 135 -1.18 -9.81 -35.53
CA GLU A 135 -1.55 -10.59 -34.34
C GLU A 135 -0.29 -10.92 -33.51
N GLY A 136 -0.42 -10.97 -32.18
CA GLY A 136 0.70 -11.30 -31.27
C GLY A 136 1.35 -10.11 -30.53
N VAL A 137 0.66 -8.97 -30.42
CA VAL A 137 1.17 -7.79 -29.69
C VAL A 137 0.92 -7.94 -28.17
N TYR A 138 1.96 -7.78 -27.36
CA TYR A 138 1.92 -7.84 -25.89
C TYR A 138 1.43 -6.55 -25.21
N GLY A 139 0.55 -5.81 -25.89
CA GLY A 139 0.18 -4.44 -25.55
C GLY A 139 -1.00 -3.91 -26.36
N THR A 140 -1.34 -2.64 -26.14
CA THR A 140 -2.43 -1.94 -26.82
C THR A 140 -1.86 -0.82 -27.70
N PHE A 141 -2.36 -0.68 -28.93
CA PHE A 141 -2.02 0.48 -29.77
C PHE A 141 -2.66 1.75 -29.20
N VAL A 142 -1.85 2.75 -28.90
CA VAL A 142 -2.30 4.05 -28.34
C VAL A 142 -2.15 5.19 -29.34
N ALA A 143 -1.27 5.03 -30.33
CA ALA A 143 -1.16 5.93 -31.48
C ALA A 143 -0.66 5.17 -32.72
N HIS A 144 -0.53 5.87 -33.85
CA HIS A 144 0.07 5.29 -35.05
C HIS A 144 1.49 4.81 -34.73
N ASN A 145 1.79 3.53 -35.00
CA ASN A 145 3.07 2.89 -34.70
C ASN A 145 3.52 3.06 -33.23
N THR A 146 2.58 3.08 -32.28
CA THR A 146 2.86 3.23 -30.84
C THR A 146 2.04 2.22 -30.06
N ILE A 147 2.73 1.38 -29.29
CA ILE A 147 2.13 0.30 -28.50
C ILE A 147 2.49 0.52 -27.04
N ALA A 148 1.47 0.67 -26.19
CA ALA A 148 1.60 0.61 -24.74
C ALA A 148 1.66 -0.85 -24.32
N ILE A 149 2.86 -1.32 -23.96
CA ILE A 149 3.10 -2.69 -23.50
C ILE A 149 2.40 -2.91 -22.16
N HIS A 150 1.72 -4.05 -22.02
CA HIS A 150 1.11 -4.42 -20.74
C HIS A 150 2.19 -4.59 -19.67
N HIS A 151 2.01 -3.93 -18.53
CA HIS A 151 2.90 -3.99 -17.37
C HIS A 151 2.09 -3.80 -16.08
N ASN A 152 2.74 -3.99 -14.94
CA ASN A 152 2.16 -3.81 -13.62
C ASN A 152 3.08 -2.96 -12.75
N HIS A 153 2.48 -2.20 -11.84
CA HIS A 153 3.18 -1.49 -10.77
C HIS A 153 2.83 -2.15 -9.43
N PHE A 154 3.86 -2.56 -8.69
CA PHE A 154 3.72 -3.19 -7.38
C PHE A 154 4.49 -2.39 -6.34
N LEU A 155 3.77 -1.63 -5.51
CA LEU A 155 4.39 -0.90 -4.41
C LEU A 155 4.26 -1.70 -3.11
N THR A 156 5.38 -1.85 -2.41
CA THR A 156 5.42 -2.52 -1.11
C THR A 156 5.81 -1.55 -0.02
N TYR A 157 4.93 -1.45 0.97
CA TYR A 157 5.13 -0.60 2.11
C TYR A 157 5.60 -1.40 3.31
N TYR A 158 6.70 -0.95 3.91
CA TYR A 158 7.10 -1.37 5.25
C TYR A 158 6.37 -0.50 6.27
N LEU A 159 5.64 -1.16 7.17
CA LEU A 159 4.88 -0.55 8.26
C LEU A 159 5.28 -1.22 9.55
N ASP A 160 6.18 -0.59 10.29
CA ASP A 160 6.51 -0.98 11.65
C ASP A 160 5.57 -0.27 12.63
N LEU A 161 4.64 -1.02 13.20
CA LEU A 161 3.56 -0.48 14.02
C LEU A 161 3.78 -0.86 15.47
N ASP A 162 3.98 0.15 16.32
CA ASP A 162 4.06 0.04 17.77
C ASP A 162 2.80 0.64 18.41
N ILE A 163 1.68 -0.07 18.31
CA ILE A 163 0.39 0.38 18.83
C ILE A 163 0.41 0.37 20.37
N ASP A 164 0.50 1.55 20.98
CA ASP A 164 0.56 1.74 22.44
C ASP A 164 1.66 0.87 23.11
N GLY A 165 2.77 0.73 22.40
CA GLY A 165 3.91 -0.13 22.74
C GLY A 165 4.17 -1.21 21.68
N THR A 166 5.25 -1.94 21.93
CA THR A 166 5.87 -2.86 20.97
C THR A 166 5.26 -4.26 20.91
N ASN A 167 4.57 -4.68 21.97
CA ASN A 167 3.98 -6.01 22.05
C ASN A 167 2.59 -5.99 21.40
N ASN A 168 2.53 -6.26 20.10
CA ASN A 168 1.30 -6.23 19.31
C ASN A 168 0.90 -7.63 18.83
N SER A 169 -0.26 -7.75 18.21
CA SER A 169 -0.77 -8.98 17.63
C SER A 169 -1.59 -8.65 16.40
N PHE A 170 -1.53 -9.51 15.39
CA PHE A 170 -2.42 -9.38 14.25
C PHE A 170 -3.66 -10.23 14.42
N VAL A 171 -4.81 -9.62 14.24
CA VAL A 171 -6.12 -10.24 14.38
C VAL A 171 -6.88 -10.13 13.07
N ARG A 172 -7.29 -11.30 12.56
CA ARG A 172 -8.21 -11.44 11.43
C ARG A 172 -9.62 -11.64 11.97
N SER A 173 -10.50 -10.69 11.69
CA SER A 173 -11.91 -10.74 12.11
C SER A 173 -12.79 -11.12 10.92
N LYS A 174 -13.08 -12.41 10.78
CA LYS A 174 -13.85 -12.95 9.65
C LYS A 174 -15.34 -12.71 9.84
N LEU A 175 -15.99 -12.15 8.82
CA LEU A 175 -17.44 -11.95 8.81
C LEU A 175 -18.10 -13.22 8.28
N LYS A 176 -18.89 -13.90 9.11
CA LYS A 176 -19.56 -15.16 8.75
C LYS A 176 -21.06 -15.03 8.84
N ALA A 177 -21.76 -15.45 7.78
CA ALA A 177 -23.19 -15.67 7.85
C ALA A 177 -23.50 -16.84 8.79
N ALA A 178 -24.52 -16.68 9.62
CA ALA A 178 -25.00 -17.67 10.57
C ALA A 178 -26.52 -17.80 10.46
N ARG A 179 -27.03 -19.00 10.73
CA ARG A 179 -28.46 -19.30 10.75
C ARG A 179 -29.03 -19.03 12.15
N THR A 180 -30.23 -18.47 12.18
CA THR A 180 -30.91 -18.13 13.44
C THR A 180 -31.52 -19.35 14.13
N VAL A 181 -31.82 -20.41 13.37
CA VAL A 181 -32.44 -21.64 13.89
C VAL A 181 -31.59 -22.32 14.97
N GLU A 182 -30.27 -22.09 14.96
CA GLU A 182 -29.33 -22.68 15.93
C GLU A 182 -29.28 -21.92 17.26
N ILE A 183 -29.76 -20.67 17.32
CA ILE A 183 -29.55 -19.78 18.49
C ILE A 183 -30.87 -19.21 19.01
N LYS A 184 -31.78 -18.82 18.12
CA LYS A 184 -33.08 -18.25 18.48
C LYS A 184 -34.15 -18.69 17.49
N PRO A 185 -34.71 -19.90 17.65
CA PRO A 185 -35.68 -20.47 16.71
C PRO A 185 -36.93 -19.63 16.49
N SER A 186 -37.28 -18.76 17.45
CA SER A 186 -38.48 -17.91 17.42
C SER A 186 -38.33 -16.58 16.68
N THR A 187 -37.16 -16.24 16.14
CA THR A 187 -36.99 -15.00 15.40
C THR A 187 -37.54 -15.12 13.97
N PRO A 188 -38.25 -14.10 13.43
CA PRO A 188 -38.71 -14.11 12.04
C PRO A 188 -37.56 -14.01 11.03
N ARG A 189 -36.36 -13.62 11.48
CA ARG A 189 -35.15 -13.57 10.65
C ARG A 189 -34.62 -14.99 10.42
N LYS A 190 -34.20 -15.29 9.18
CA LYS A 190 -33.60 -16.59 8.83
C LYS A 190 -32.06 -16.64 8.97
N SER A 191 -31.42 -15.47 9.04
CA SER A 191 -29.97 -15.35 9.10
C SER A 191 -29.54 -14.01 9.70
N TYR A 192 -28.29 -13.99 10.13
CA TYR A 192 -27.53 -12.82 10.55
C TYR A 192 -26.05 -13.06 10.22
N TRP A 193 -25.18 -12.07 10.45
CA TRP A 193 -23.74 -12.27 10.36
C TRP A 193 -23.10 -12.07 11.73
N THR A 194 -22.00 -12.76 11.97
CA THR A 194 -21.21 -12.66 13.19
C THR A 194 -19.73 -12.51 12.84
N VAL A 195 -18.93 -12.16 13.85
CA VAL A 195 -17.48 -12.01 13.71
C VAL A 195 -16.79 -13.17 14.40
N VAL A 196 -15.94 -13.88 13.66
CA VAL A 196 -15.01 -14.86 14.24
C VAL A 196 -13.62 -14.23 14.23
N ARG A 197 -13.10 -13.94 15.42
CA ARG A 197 -11.77 -13.36 15.61
C ARG A 197 -10.72 -14.45 15.69
N GLU A 198 -9.66 -14.31 14.92
CA GLU A 198 -8.51 -15.21 14.88
C GLU A 198 -7.23 -14.38 15.09
N THR A 199 -6.53 -14.61 16.20
CA THR A 199 -5.18 -14.10 16.38
C THR A 199 -4.22 -14.94 15.54
N VAL A 200 -3.43 -14.30 14.69
CA VAL A 200 -2.49 -15.01 13.81
C VAL A 200 -1.21 -15.31 14.56
N GLU A 201 -0.86 -16.59 14.61
CA GLU A 201 0.22 -17.12 15.46
C GLU A 201 1.59 -17.21 14.76
N SER A 202 1.64 -17.09 13.43
CA SER A 202 2.88 -17.24 12.66
C SER A 202 2.90 -16.44 11.37
N GLU A 203 4.10 -16.08 10.92
CA GLU A 203 4.34 -15.38 9.64
C GLU A 203 3.74 -16.16 8.46
N ALA A 204 3.81 -17.50 8.48
CA ALA A 204 3.27 -18.35 7.43
C ALA A 204 1.74 -18.23 7.30
N LYS A 205 1.02 -18.14 8.43
CA LYS A 205 -0.44 -17.95 8.49
C LYS A 205 -0.87 -16.50 8.23
N ALA A 206 0.06 -15.56 8.41
CA ALA A 206 -0.14 -14.13 8.18
C ALA A 206 -0.19 -13.72 6.71
N ARG A 207 0.46 -14.48 5.83
CA ARG A 207 0.40 -14.29 4.38
C ARG A 207 -1.06 -14.28 3.93
N THR A 208 -1.53 -13.12 3.47
CA THR A 208 -2.94 -12.92 3.15
C THR A 208 -3.10 -12.50 1.70
N ARG A 209 -3.94 -13.25 0.98
CA ARG A 209 -4.52 -12.82 -0.29
C ARG A 209 -5.83 -12.12 0.00
N LEU A 210 -5.90 -10.83 -0.30
CA LEU A 210 -7.09 -10.02 -0.02
C LEU A 210 -8.22 -10.37 -1.00
N GLY A 211 -9.47 -10.20 -0.55
CA GLY A 211 -10.66 -10.43 -1.38
C GLY A 211 -11.18 -11.87 -1.44
N LEU A 212 -10.48 -12.86 -0.86
CA LEU A 212 -10.95 -14.25 -0.83
C LEU A 212 -12.12 -14.49 0.14
N GLU A 213 -12.15 -13.75 1.25
CA GLU A 213 -13.23 -13.79 2.23
C GLU A 213 -13.40 -12.40 2.87
N PRO A 214 -14.62 -12.02 3.31
CA PRO A 214 -14.84 -10.77 4.01
C PRO A 214 -14.22 -10.85 5.40
N ALA A 215 -13.14 -10.13 5.61
CA ALA A 215 -12.44 -10.07 6.89
C ALA A 215 -11.90 -8.66 7.16
N GLU A 216 -11.99 -8.24 8.41
CA GLU A 216 -11.24 -7.07 8.88
C GLU A 216 -9.87 -7.49 9.37
N LEU A 217 -8.85 -6.74 8.98
CA LEU A 217 -7.46 -7.00 9.33
C LEU A 217 -6.99 -5.93 10.31
N SER A 218 -6.54 -6.32 11.49
CA SER A 218 -6.19 -5.37 12.54
C SER A 218 -4.91 -5.75 13.27
N ILE A 219 -4.18 -4.73 13.69
CA ILE A 219 -3.02 -4.83 14.58
C ILE A 219 -3.49 -4.26 15.91
N VAL A 220 -3.39 -5.07 16.95
CA VAL A 220 -3.89 -4.74 18.28
C VAL A 220 -2.79 -4.88 19.31
N ASN A 221 -2.90 -4.13 20.40
CA ASN A 221 -2.11 -4.37 21.59
C ASN A 221 -2.94 -5.17 22.60
N PRO A 222 -2.61 -6.46 22.83
CA PRO A 222 -3.39 -7.30 23.73
C PRO A 222 -3.26 -6.90 25.20
N ASN A 223 -2.25 -6.08 25.55
CA ASN A 223 -1.98 -5.65 26.93
C ASN A 223 -2.63 -4.31 27.27
N LYS A 224 -3.29 -3.68 26.31
CA LYS A 224 -3.88 -2.34 26.43
C LYS A 224 -5.33 -2.38 26.03
N MET A 225 -6.20 -2.00 26.96
CA MET A 225 -7.64 -2.07 26.81
C MET A 225 -8.26 -0.69 26.97
N THR A 226 -9.29 -0.43 26.17
CA THR A 226 -10.24 0.66 26.41
C THR A 226 -11.00 0.44 27.74
N LYS A 227 -11.65 1.48 28.25
CA LYS A 227 -12.49 1.39 29.47
C LYS A 227 -13.62 0.35 29.36
N LEU A 228 -14.00 -0.03 28.14
CA LEU A 228 -15.03 -1.02 27.84
C LEU A 228 -14.47 -2.45 27.65
N GLY A 229 -13.15 -2.63 27.80
CA GLY A 229 -12.50 -3.94 27.67
C GLY A 229 -12.12 -4.36 26.25
N ASN A 230 -12.22 -3.47 25.25
CA ASN A 230 -11.73 -3.74 23.89
C ASN A 230 -10.23 -3.46 23.78
N GLN A 231 -9.50 -4.31 23.07
CA GLN A 231 -8.08 -4.08 22.74
C GLN A 231 -7.93 -2.83 21.88
N VAL A 232 -6.94 -2.00 22.19
CA VAL A 232 -6.58 -0.86 21.33
C VAL A 232 -5.89 -1.37 20.06
N GLY A 233 -6.12 -0.71 18.93
CA GLY A 233 -5.64 -1.22 17.65
C GLY A 233 -5.87 -0.29 16.48
N TYR A 234 -5.20 -0.61 15.37
CA TYR A 234 -5.45 -0.03 14.05
C TYR A 234 -6.00 -1.11 13.12
N ARG A 235 -6.94 -0.73 12.25
CA ARG A 235 -7.49 -1.59 11.20
C ARG A 235 -6.89 -1.17 9.86
N LEU A 236 -6.39 -2.15 9.12
CA LEU A 236 -5.97 -1.96 7.74
C LEU A 236 -7.21 -1.97 6.83
N ILE A 237 -7.38 -0.90 6.06
CA ILE A 237 -8.39 -0.78 5.02
C ILE A 237 -7.63 -0.66 3.71
N THR A 238 -7.86 -1.58 2.78
CA THR A 238 -7.15 -1.63 1.51
C THR A 238 -8.07 -1.25 0.37
N GLY A 239 -7.49 -0.72 -0.72
CA GLY A 239 -8.16 -0.61 -2.01
C GLY A 239 -8.42 -1.98 -2.66
N GLN A 240 -8.73 -1.96 -3.95
CA GLN A 240 -8.84 -3.19 -4.74
C GLN A 240 -7.47 -3.86 -4.82
N PRO A 241 -7.33 -5.12 -4.38
CA PRO A 241 -6.04 -5.79 -4.40
C PRO A 241 -5.66 -6.21 -5.82
N ALA A 242 -4.39 -6.01 -6.20
CA ALA A 242 -3.78 -6.73 -7.31
C ALA A 242 -2.74 -7.75 -6.80
N THR A 243 -2.63 -8.87 -7.49
CA THR A 243 -1.62 -9.91 -7.23
C THR A 243 -0.83 -10.10 -8.50
N SER A 244 0.47 -10.37 -8.39
CA SER A 244 1.21 -10.81 -9.57
C SER A 244 0.65 -12.11 -10.13
N ILE A 245 0.44 -12.12 -11.44
CA ILE A 245 -0.08 -13.24 -12.22
C ILE A 245 1.00 -14.02 -12.97
N LEU A 246 2.28 -13.65 -12.83
CA LEU A 246 3.40 -14.41 -13.39
C LEU A 246 3.46 -15.81 -12.74
N SER A 247 4.02 -16.80 -13.42
CA SER A 247 4.20 -18.12 -12.82
C SER A 247 5.24 -18.07 -11.69
N ASP A 248 5.09 -18.93 -10.68
CA ASP A 248 5.94 -18.90 -9.48
C ASP A 248 7.40 -19.27 -9.79
N ASP A 249 7.65 -19.95 -10.91
CA ASP A 249 8.96 -20.38 -11.42
C ASP A 249 9.59 -19.40 -12.41
N ASP A 250 8.92 -18.29 -12.76
CA ASP A 250 9.47 -17.27 -13.65
C ASP A 250 10.52 -16.41 -12.93
N TYR A 251 11.62 -16.07 -13.61
CA TYR A 251 12.75 -15.37 -12.99
C TYR A 251 12.38 -14.03 -12.36
N PRO A 252 11.60 -13.14 -13.03
CA PRO A 252 11.15 -11.91 -12.40
C PRO A 252 10.26 -12.17 -11.19
N GLN A 253 9.42 -13.22 -11.24
CA GLN A 253 8.56 -13.56 -10.12
C GLN A 253 9.33 -14.11 -8.91
N ILE A 254 10.40 -14.89 -9.14
CA ILE A 254 11.31 -15.35 -8.10
C ILE A 254 11.99 -14.15 -7.43
N ARG A 255 12.45 -13.17 -8.22
CA ARG A 255 13.04 -11.91 -7.73
C ARG A 255 12.03 -11.04 -6.98
N ALA A 256 10.78 -11.04 -7.41
CA ALA A 256 9.69 -10.22 -6.89
C ALA A 256 8.71 -11.02 -6.02
N ALA A 257 9.15 -12.09 -5.35
CA ALA A 257 8.25 -13.05 -4.73
C ALA A 257 7.34 -12.46 -3.62
N TYR A 258 7.69 -11.29 -3.07
CA TYR A 258 6.85 -10.51 -2.16
C TYR A 258 5.52 -10.03 -2.79
N THR A 259 5.41 -9.97 -4.12
CA THR A 259 4.20 -9.53 -4.85
C THR A 259 3.09 -10.59 -4.92
N LYS A 260 3.33 -11.82 -4.44
CA LYS A 260 2.35 -12.92 -4.45
C LYS A 260 1.27 -12.85 -3.39
N TYR A 261 1.48 -12.02 -2.37
CA TYR A 261 0.52 -11.75 -1.31
C TYR A 261 0.48 -10.25 -1.07
N GLN A 262 -0.71 -9.69 -0.87
CA GLN A 262 -0.86 -8.25 -0.61
C GLN A 262 -0.48 -7.89 0.82
N LEU A 263 -0.51 -8.86 1.73
CA LEU A 263 -0.13 -8.64 3.11
C LEU A 263 0.77 -9.78 3.60
N TRP A 264 1.89 -9.37 4.18
CA TRP A 264 2.77 -10.21 4.96
C TRP A 264 2.92 -9.63 6.35
N LEU A 265 3.12 -10.51 7.33
CA LEU A 265 3.58 -10.12 8.65
C LEU A 265 4.88 -10.82 8.93
N THR A 266 5.82 -10.05 9.45
CA THR A 266 7.10 -10.56 9.89
C THR A 266 7.38 -10.12 11.31
N LEU A 267 8.10 -10.95 12.05
CA LEU A 267 8.74 -10.56 13.29
C LEU A 267 9.76 -9.44 13.01
N MET A 268 9.99 -8.56 13.98
CA MET A 268 11.02 -7.54 13.86
C MET A 268 12.42 -8.16 13.81
N THR A 269 12.97 -8.24 12.61
CA THR A 269 14.41 -8.25 12.33
C THR A 269 14.60 -7.29 11.15
N GLY A 270 15.72 -6.56 11.09
CA GLY A 270 15.93 -5.40 10.20
C GLY A 270 15.61 -5.62 8.71
N TRP A 271 15.74 -4.55 7.90
CA TRP A 271 15.31 -4.47 6.49
C TRP A 271 15.33 -5.80 5.70
N ARG A 272 14.16 -6.23 5.21
CA ARG A 272 13.92 -7.58 4.64
C ARG A 272 13.61 -7.62 3.14
N GLY A 273 13.49 -6.49 2.45
CA GLY A 273 13.38 -6.45 1.00
C GLY A 273 14.78 -6.56 0.41
N GLY A 274 15.17 -7.77 0.00
CA GLY A 274 16.55 -8.16 -0.37
C GLY A 274 17.53 -7.02 -0.65
N LEU A 275 18.67 -7.06 0.04
CA LEU A 275 19.69 -6.00 0.07
C LEU A 275 20.20 -5.54 -1.32
N VAL A 276 19.95 -6.33 -2.37
CA VAL A 276 20.40 -6.10 -3.75
C VAL A 276 19.25 -6.40 -4.71
N GLY A 277 18.79 -5.39 -5.46
CA GLY A 277 17.78 -5.53 -6.52
C GLY A 277 18.38 -5.95 -7.86
N PHE A 278 19.47 -5.29 -8.26
CA PHE A 278 20.15 -5.51 -9.54
C PHE A 278 20.79 -6.90 -9.63
N MET A 279 20.53 -7.64 -10.73
CA MET A 279 21.04 -9.01 -10.96
C MET A 279 20.73 -10.01 -9.82
N SER A 280 19.72 -9.74 -8.99
CA SER A 280 19.33 -10.62 -7.89
C SER A 280 18.89 -11.99 -8.40
N THR A 281 19.30 -13.05 -7.69
CA THR A 281 18.82 -14.42 -7.93
C THR A 281 17.53 -14.73 -7.17
N GLY A 282 16.97 -13.76 -6.45
CA GLY A 282 15.77 -13.92 -5.63
C GLY A 282 16.00 -14.65 -4.30
N ALA A 283 17.24 -15.05 -3.97
CA ALA A 283 17.57 -15.68 -2.69
C ALA A 283 17.17 -14.84 -1.47
N MET A 284 17.08 -13.52 -1.62
CA MET A 284 16.61 -12.59 -0.58
C MET A 284 15.21 -12.03 -0.81
N ALA A 285 14.50 -12.44 -1.86
CA ALA A 285 13.21 -11.87 -2.26
C ALA A 285 12.08 -12.18 -1.26
N THR A 286 12.20 -13.28 -0.52
CA THR A 286 11.20 -13.74 0.44
C THR A 286 11.79 -14.45 1.64
N MET A 287 13.09 -14.31 1.93
CA MET A 287 13.84 -15.28 2.74
C MET A 287 13.08 -15.65 4.02
N ALA A 288 12.47 -16.85 3.97
CA ALA A 288 11.87 -17.53 5.09
C ALA A 288 13.03 -17.87 6.03
N TRP A 289 13.31 -16.97 6.98
CA TRP A 289 14.31 -17.23 8.00
C TRP A 289 13.70 -18.15 9.05
N PRO A 290 14.26 -19.35 9.29
CA PRO A 290 13.75 -20.26 10.29
C PRO A 290 13.90 -19.68 11.70
N PHE A 291 12.92 -19.99 12.54
CA PHE A 291 12.77 -19.52 13.92
C PHE A 291 14.01 -19.74 14.80
N GLY A 292 14.32 -18.71 15.60
CA GLY A 292 14.67 -18.89 17.00
C GLY A 292 13.47 -18.46 17.86
N ALA A 293 12.94 -19.36 18.68
CA ALA A 293 11.81 -19.08 19.58
C ALA A 293 12.14 -17.93 20.54
N ARG A 294 11.60 -16.73 20.29
CA ARG A 294 11.49 -15.66 21.30
C ARG A 294 10.04 -15.18 21.30
N GLY A 295 9.39 -15.37 22.44
CA GLY A 295 7.97 -15.09 22.66
C GLY A 295 7.66 -13.59 22.70
N GLY A 296 7.69 -12.94 21.54
CA GLY A 296 7.22 -11.58 21.34
C GLY A 296 6.79 -11.38 19.89
N THR A 297 5.49 -11.19 19.66
CA THR A 297 4.93 -10.94 18.33
C THR A 297 5.03 -9.47 17.98
N HIS A 298 6.24 -8.99 17.68
CA HIS A 298 6.36 -7.74 16.94
C HIS A 298 5.86 -7.96 15.52
N ALA A 299 4.96 -7.11 15.02
CA ALA A 299 4.32 -7.28 13.72
C ALA A 299 4.69 -6.13 12.80
N SER A 300 5.70 -6.32 11.94
CA SER A 300 5.86 -5.44 10.79
C SER A 300 4.93 -5.91 9.68
N ILE A 301 4.18 -4.98 9.10
CA ILE A 301 3.36 -5.23 7.91
C ILE A 301 4.18 -4.91 6.67
N PHE A 302 4.25 -5.88 5.76
CA PHE A 302 4.52 -5.59 4.36
C PHE A 302 3.19 -5.59 3.62
N ALA A 303 2.70 -4.40 3.29
CA ALA A 303 1.51 -4.26 2.47
C ALA A 303 1.96 -4.00 1.03
N GLY A 304 1.79 -4.99 0.16
CA GLY A 304 1.82 -4.81 -1.28
C GLY A 304 0.52 -4.12 -1.69
N LEU A 305 0.54 -2.79 -1.80
CA LEU A 305 -0.53 -2.04 -2.45
C LEU A 305 -0.14 -1.93 -3.91
N SER A 306 -0.82 -2.72 -4.72
CA SER A 306 -0.70 -2.69 -6.16
C SER A 306 -1.85 -1.87 -6.69
N ASP A 307 -1.53 -0.72 -7.25
CA ASP A 307 -2.46 -0.06 -8.13
C ASP A 307 -2.33 -0.74 -9.49
N ASN A 308 -3.36 -1.49 -9.89
CA ASN A 308 -3.55 -1.86 -11.29
C ASN A 308 -3.95 -0.61 -12.06
N VAL A 309 -3.03 0.34 -12.24
CA VAL A 309 -3.30 1.44 -13.15
C VAL A 309 -2.88 1.02 -14.54
N PHE A 310 -3.88 0.67 -15.34
CA PHE A 310 -3.75 0.63 -16.79
C PHE A 310 -3.65 2.08 -17.28
N TYR A 311 -2.50 2.72 -17.11
CA TYR A 311 -2.19 3.88 -17.93
C TYR A 311 -1.79 3.38 -19.31
N ALA A 312 -2.76 3.38 -20.23
CA ALA A 312 -2.42 3.69 -21.60
C ALA A 312 -1.95 5.15 -21.58
N ALA A 313 -0.65 5.37 -21.46
CA ALA A 313 -0.06 6.67 -21.73
C ALA A 313 -0.40 7.01 -23.19
N LEU A 314 -1.35 7.93 -23.37
CA LEU A 314 -1.71 8.52 -24.66
C LEU A 314 -0.65 9.55 -25.05
#